data_AF-A0A2G5QLM2-F1
#
_entry.id   AF-A0A2G5QLM2-F1
#
_cell.length_a   1.000
_cell.length_b   1.000
_cell.length_c   1.000
_cell.angle_alpha   90.00
_cell.angle_beta   90.00
_cell.angle_gamma   90.00
#
_symmetry.space_group_name_H-M   'P 1'
#
loop_
_entity.id
_entity.type
_entity.pdbx_description
1 polymer ?
#
loop_
_entity_poly.entity_id
_entity_poly.type
_entity_poly.pdbx_seq_one_letter_code
_entity_poly.pdbx_strand_id
1 'polypeptide(L)'
;MTDTALDERHAIGANNPPEETPVITPFDAHKANIEDLFLEAKNWVDGTPIESQEQADKVQELLRKTQEAYNAADKSRDEEKRPHDEAAKAVQDKYAPLIADNKSRKGVAVLAIEALRKVGTDWLKKLDAEREAEAQRQRDIAAKAIADAQALINEARDTGDLATREQAEVAIVEAKALDRNATRVENARPQARGYGRAMSLRDNWVITGFVPVPVMDANGQETGGVVEGETALLRHYWTVNKPALVAAALELARQDVLQGKRTLPGVVIINDRKAA
;
A
#
# COMPACT_ATOMS: atom_id res chain seq x y z
N MET A 1 5.51 80.79 -30.05
CA MET A 1 5.70 81.35 -28.69
C MET A 1 4.33 81.78 -28.23
N THR A 2 3.64 81.21 -27.25
CA THR A 2 4.01 80.36 -26.09
C THR A 2 2.77 79.56 -25.65
N ASP A 3 3.05 78.46 -24.97
CA ASP A 3 2.20 77.37 -24.48
C ASP A 3 1.41 77.70 -23.18
N THR A 4 0.58 76.74 -22.75
CA THR A 4 -0.05 76.47 -21.44
C THR A 4 -1.28 77.29 -21.00
N ALA A 5 -2.28 76.75 -20.27
CA ALA A 5 -2.90 75.41 -20.12
C ALA A 5 -4.12 75.57 -19.17
N LEU A 6 -5.05 74.61 -19.24
CA LEU A 6 -5.85 74.01 -18.15
C LEU A 6 -7.38 74.13 -18.16
N ASP A 7 -7.92 72.94 -17.88
CA ASP A 7 -9.26 72.37 -17.96
C ASP A 7 -9.99 72.61 -16.63
N GLU A 8 -11.14 73.31 -16.66
CA GLU A 8 -12.07 73.38 -15.51
C GLU A 8 -13.40 72.74 -15.92
N ARG A 9 -13.43 71.41 -15.99
CA ARG A 9 -14.68 70.65 -16.01
C ARG A 9 -15.00 70.14 -14.61
N HIS A 10 -15.80 70.95 -13.92
CA HIS A 10 -16.91 70.56 -13.04
C HIS A 10 -16.74 69.27 -12.21
N ALA A 11 -16.31 69.46 -10.96
CA ALA A 11 -16.45 68.50 -9.89
C ALA A 11 -17.94 68.24 -9.58
N ILE A 12 -18.42 67.03 -9.86
CA ILE A 12 -19.68 66.51 -9.31
C ILE A 12 -19.42 65.10 -8.80
N GLY A 13 -19.60 64.90 -7.48
CA GLY A 13 -19.86 63.59 -6.88
C GLY A 13 -18.65 62.82 -6.37
N ALA A 14 -17.90 63.36 -5.40
CA ALA A 14 -17.04 62.55 -4.54
C ALA A 14 -17.92 61.89 -3.44
N ASN A 15 -18.58 60.79 -3.78
CA ASN A 15 -19.01 59.84 -2.75
C ASN A 15 -17.75 59.12 -2.28
N ASN A 16 -17.11 59.62 -1.22
CA ASN A 16 -16.01 58.94 -0.57
C ASN A 16 -16.64 57.78 0.24
N PRO A 17 -16.56 56.50 -0.19
CA PRO A 17 -17.02 55.41 0.65
C PRO A 17 -16.21 55.45 1.95
N PRO A 18 -16.81 55.12 3.12
CA PRO A 18 -16.05 55.05 4.36
C PRO A 18 -14.82 54.15 4.17
N GLU A 19 -13.66 54.60 4.63
CA GLU A 19 -12.44 53.79 4.64
C GLU A 19 -12.76 52.46 5.35
N GLU A 20 -12.56 51.34 4.63
CA GLU A 20 -12.78 50.01 5.17
C GLU A 20 -11.81 49.81 6.35
N THR A 21 -12.31 49.96 7.57
CA THR A 21 -11.59 49.49 8.77
C THR A 21 -11.24 48.02 8.55
N PRO A 22 -9.97 47.61 8.68
CA PRO A 22 -9.60 46.22 8.45
C PRO A 22 -10.36 45.33 9.43
N VAL A 23 -11.23 44.47 8.88
CA VAL A 23 -11.99 43.51 9.66
C VAL A 23 -10.99 42.47 10.18
N ILE A 24 -10.66 42.55 11.48
CA ILE A 24 -9.83 41.53 12.14
C ILE A 24 -10.61 40.22 12.12
N THR A 25 -10.05 39.20 11.49
CA THR A 25 -10.70 37.88 11.43
C THR A 25 -10.51 37.14 12.78
N PRO A 26 -11.36 36.15 13.11
CA PRO A 26 -11.14 35.28 14.27
C PRO A 26 -9.74 34.64 14.24
N PHE A 27 -9.27 34.25 13.05
CA PHE A 27 -7.91 33.75 12.84
C PHE A 27 -6.85 34.79 13.24
N ASP A 28 -6.97 36.04 12.78
CA ASP A 28 -6.00 37.10 13.11
C ASP A 28 -5.93 37.37 14.61
N ALA A 29 -7.08 37.31 15.31
CA ALA A 29 -7.14 37.44 16.76
C ALA A 29 -6.47 36.27 17.51
N HIS A 30 -6.74 35.03 17.09
CA HIS A 30 -6.07 33.85 17.66
C HIS A 30 -4.57 33.84 17.40
N LYS A 31 -4.18 34.21 16.17
CA LYS A 31 -2.79 34.31 15.75
C LYS A 31 -2.02 35.29 16.63
N ALA A 32 -2.53 36.52 16.80
CA ALA A 32 -1.88 37.54 17.62
C ALA A 32 -1.68 37.06 19.07
N ASN A 33 -2.72 36.52 19.72
CA ASN A 33 -2.64 36.03 21.09
C ASN A 33 -1.62 34.88 21.25
N ILE A 34 -1.63 33.91 20.33
CA ILE A 34 -0.70 32.78 20.38
C ILE A 34 0.73 33.23 20.09
N GLU A 35 0.94 34.15 19.15
CA GLU A 35 2.27 34.70 18.84
C GLU A 35 2.83 35.50 20.03
N ASP A 36 2.00 36.26 20.73
CA ASP A 36 2.38 36.97 21.95
C ASP A 36 2.75 36.01 23.09
N LEU A 37 1.92 35.00 23.37
CA LEU A 37 2.21 33.97 24.37
C LEU A 37 3.48 33.18 24.02
N PHE A 38 3.71 32.92 22.73
CA PHE A 38 4.92 32.24 22.27
C PHE A 38 6.17 33.10 22.43
N LEU A 39 6.07 34.41 22.19
CA LEU A 39 7.16 35.35 22.45
C LEU A 39 7.47 35.42 23.95
N GLU A 40 6.44 35.44 24.80
CA GLU A 40 6.62 35.36 26.25
C GLU A 40 7.27 34.03 26.66
N ALA A 41 6.85 32.91 26.06
CA ALA A 41 7.41 31.59 26.34
C ALA A 41 8.89 31.49 25.98
N LYS A 42 9.34 32.17 24.91
CA LYS A 42 10.77 32.23 24.56
C LYS A 42 11.63 32.83 25.67
N ASN A 43 11.10 33.75 26.48
CA ASN A 43 11.84 34.34 27.58
C ASN A 43 12.03 33.36 28.76
N TRP A 44 11.20 32.32 28.85
CA TRP A 44 11.23 31.33 29.93
C TRP A 44 11.83 29.98 29.50
N VAL A 45 11.84 29.68 28.21
CA VAL A 45 12.34 28.42 27.64
C VAL A 45 13.67 28.68 26.89
N ASP A 46 14.60 29.34 27.55
CA ASP A 46 15.94 29.67 27.02
C ASP A 46 17.00 28.59 27.32
N GLY A 47 16.64 27.57 28.10
CA GLY A 47 17.54 26.49 28.53
C GLY A 47 18.16 26.70 29.92
N THR A 48 17.90 27.85 30.55
CA THR A 48 18.31 28.11 31.93
C THR A 48 17.41 27.32 32.90
N PRO A 49 17.99 26.61 33.90
CA PRO A 49 17.18 25.96 34.93
C PRO A 49 16.36 26.96 35.74
N ILE A 50 15.15 26.55 36.14
CA ILE A 50 14.33 27.32 37.07
C ILE A 50 14.99 27.30 38.46
N GLU A 51 15.16 28.47 39.09
CA GLU A 51 15.88 28.65 40.35
C GLU A 51 14.97 28.94 41.54
N SER A 52 13.69 29.29 41.30
CA SER A 52 12.73 29.60 42.37
C SER A 52 11.33 29.05 42.12
N GLN A 53 10.56 28.88 43.20
CA GLN A 53 9.15 28.47 43.11
C GLN A 53 8.30 29.51 42.36
N GLU A 54 8.58 30.80 42.54
CA GLU A 54 7.87 31.88 41.83
C GLU A 54 8.07 31.80 40.31
N GLN A 55 9.28 31.44 39.86
CA GLN A 55 9.56 31.20 38.44
C GLN A 55 8.81 29.96 37.93
N ALA A 56 8.75 28.88 38.73
CA ALA A 56 7.98 27.68 38.38
C ALA A 56 6.47 27.99 38.26
N ASP A 57 5.91 28.78 39.17
CA ASP A 57 4.51 29.19 39.16
C ASP A 57 4.19 30.06 37.92
N LYS A 58 5.12 30.94 37.51
CA LYS A 58 4.98 31.76 36.30
C LYS A 58 5.03 30.94 35.02
N VAL A 59 5.94 29.97 34.94
CA VAL A 59 5.99 29.02 33.82
C VAL A 59 4.69 28.21 33.73
N GLN A 60 4.16 27.78 34.87
CA GLN A 60 2.89 27.06 34.93
C GLN A 60 1.69 27.93 34.49
N GLU A 61 1.66 29.20 34.91
CA GLU A 61 0.65 30.17 34.48
C GLU A 61 0.69 30.36 32.94
N LEU A 62 1.88 30.56 32.38
CA LEU A 62 2.07 30.73 30.94
C LEU A 62 1.70 29.47 30.14
N LEU A 63 2.02 28.29 30.67
CA LEU A 63 1.59 27.01 30.11
C LEU A 63 0.07 26.93 30.02
N ARG A 64 -0.65 27.29 31.10
CA ARG A 64 -2.12 27.27 31.11
C ARG A 64 -2.73 28.24 30.11
N LYS A 65 -2.25 29.48 30.06
CA LYS A 65 -2.71 30.47 29.07
C LYS A 65 -2.49 29.99 27.63
N THR A 66 -1.34 29.39 27.37
CA THR A 66 -1.02 28.82 26.04
C THR A 66 -1.96 27.68 25.68
N GLN A 67 -2.27 26.78 26.62
CA GLN A 67 -3.25 25.70 26.43
C GLN A 67 -4.66 26.23 26.16
N GLU A 68 -5.09 27.26 26.89
CA GLU A 68 -6.39 27.91 26.68
C GLU A 68 -6.48 28.58 25.31
N ALA A 69 -5.44 29.32 24.91
CA ALA A 69 -5.36 29.94 23.59
C ALA A 69 -5.39 28.91 22.45
N TYR A 70 -4.68 27.79 22.62
CA TYR A 70 -4.72 26.66 21.69
C TYR A 70 -6.14 26.09 21.55
N ASN A 71 -6.80 25.76 22.66
CA ASN A 71 -8.15 25.19 22.65
C ASN A 71 -9.18 26.16 22.05
N ALA A 72 -9.04 27.45 22.30
CA ALA A 72 -9.91 28.48 21.72
C ALA A 72 -9.76 28.56 20.19
N ALA A 73 -8.52 28.52 19.68
CA ALA A 73 -8.25 28.52 18.24
C ALA A 73 -8.75 27.22 17.57
N ASP A 74 -8.56 26.07 18.20
CA ASP A 74 -9.03 24.77 17.72
C ASP A 74 -10.57 24.75 17.60
N LYS A 75 -11.26 25.31 18.60
CA LYS A 75 -12.72 25.47 18.57
C LYS A 75 -13.19 26.39 17.43
N SER A 76 -12.54 27.54 17.23
CA SER A 76 -12.88 28.44 16.10
C SER A 76 -12.70 27.74 14.76
N ARG A 77 -11.60 26.99 14.60
CA ARG A 77 -11.35 26.17 13.40
C ARG A 77 -12.47 25.16 13.17
N ASP A 78 -12.90 24.45 14.21
CA ASP A 78 -13.96 23.44 14.09
C ASP A 78 -15.31 24.07 13.72
N GLU A 79 -15.62 25.24 14.27
CA GLU A 79 -16.83 25.99 13.93
C GLU A 79 -16.81 26.49 12.48
N GLU A 80 -15.67 27.02 12.02
CA GLU A 80 -15.45 27.44 10.63
C GLU A 80 -15.53 26.27 9.63
N LYS A 81 -14.97 25.11 10.00
CA LYS A 81 -14.95 23.92 9.15
C LYS A 81 -16.28 23.18 9.12
N ARG A 82 -17.08 23.24 10.20
CA ARG A 82 -18.35 22.52 10.35
C ARG A 82 -19.29 22.61 9.14
N PRO A 83 -19.64 23.78 8.57
CA PRO A 83 -20.53 23.84 7.41
C PRO A 83 -19.96 23.11 6.18
N HIS A 84 -18.63 23.08 6.02
CA HIS A 84 -17.98 22.35 4.93
C HIS A 84 -18.01 20.83 5.18
N ASP A 85 -17.77 20.39 6.41
CA ASP A 85 -17.88 18.98 6.78
C ASP A 85 -19.31 18.47 6.65
N GLU A 86 -20.30 19.26 7.08
CA GLU A 86 -21.72 18.94 6.94
C GLU A 86 -22.15 18.90 5.46
N ALA A 87 -21.69 19.85 4.64
CA ALA A 87 -21.96 19.84 3.21
C ALA A 87 -21.30 18.64 2.51
N ALA A 88 -20.05 18.33 2.84
CA ALA A 88 -19.35 17.15 2.33
C ALA A 88 -20.09 15.86 2.73
N LYS A 89 -20.53 15.76 3.98
CA LYS A 89 -21.32 14.65 4.49
C LYS A 89 -22.66 14.51 3.75
N ALA A 90 -23.38 15.60 3.52
CA ALA A 90 -24.65 15.56 2.78
C ALA A 90 -24.47 15.01 1.35
N VAL A 91 -23.39 15.40 0.67
CA VAL A 91 -23.04 14.85 -0.65
C VAL A 91 -22.70 13.36 -0.54
N GLN A 92 -21.85 12.96 0.42
CA GLN A 92 -21.52 11.56 0.63
C GLN A 92 -22.76 10.71 0.90
N ASP A 93 -23.65 11.16 1.78
CA ASP A 93 -24.88 10.46 2.15
C ASP A 93 -25.83 10.33 0.95
N LYS A 94 -25.91 11.35 0.08
CA LYS A 94 -26.67 11.31 -1.18
C LYS A 94 -26.17 10.21 -2.13
N TYR A 95 -24.86 10.03 -2.25
CA TYR A 95 -24.27 9.03 -3.15
C TYR A 95 -24.06 7.66 -2.51
N ALA A 96 -24.09 7.56 -1.18
CA ALA A 96 -23.87 6.32 -0.45
C ALA A 96 -24.77 5.14 -0.88
N PRO A 97 -26.09 5.30 -1.17
CA PRO A 97 -26.91 4.21 -1.69
C PRO A 97 -26.42 3.64 -3.04
N LEU A 98 -25.68 4.42 -3.82
CA LEU A 98 -25.24 4.06 -5.16
C LEU A 98 -23.84 3.45 -5.15
N ILE A 99 -22.90 4.07 -4.43
CA ILE A 99 -21.46 3.80 -4.59
C ILE A 99 -20.69 3.60 -3.28
N ALA A 100 -21.34 3.64 -2.10
CA ALA A 100 -20.61 3.37 -0.86
C ALA A 100 -19.95 1.99 -0.89
N ASP A 101 -18.71 1.90 -0.43
CA ASP A 101 -17.98 0.65 -0.25
C ASP A 101 -17.32 0.65 1.11
N ASN A 102 -18.11 0.40 2.16
CA ASN A 102 -17.61 0.27 3.51
C ASN A 102 -18.29 -0.90 4.23
N LYS A 103 -17.76 -1.26 5.41
CA LYS A 103 -18.23 -2.43 6.17
C LYS A 103 -19.70 -2.36 6.56
N SER A 104 -20.24 -1.15 6.76
CA SER A 104 -21.63 -0.92 7.19
C SER A 104 -22.63 -0.83 6.05
N ARG A 105 -22.20 -0.48 4.83
CA ARG A 105 -23.09 -0.24 3.69
C ARG A 105 -22.35 -0.42 2.36
N LYS A 106 -22.96 -1.18 1.47
CA LYS A 106 -22.59 -1.24 0.05
C LYS A 106 -23.66 -0.62 -0.83
N GLY A 107 -23.22 0.22 -1.75
CA GLY A 107 -24.07 0.81 -2.78
C GLY A 107 -24.43 -0.20 -3.87
N VAL A 108 -25.53 0.04 -4.58
CA VAL A 108 -26.02 -0.89 -5.61
C VAL A 108 -25.02 -1.13 -6.74
N ALA A 109 -24.21 -0.14 -7.11
CA ALA A 109 -23.19 -0.30 -8.14
C ALA A 109 -22.06 -1.23 -7.69
N VAL A 110 -21.64 -1.14 -6.42
CA VAL A 110 -20.61 -2.00 -5.83
C VAL A 110 -21.10 -3.45 -5.81
N LEU A 111 -22.33 -3.67 -5.34
CA LEU A 111 -22.95 -5.00 -5.33
C LEU A 111 -23.03 -5.61 -6.74
N ALA A 112 -23.45 -4.83 -7.74
CA ALA A 112 -23.51 -5.27 -9.13
C ALA A 112 -22.12 -5.61 -9.69
N ILE A 113 -21.11 -4.76 -9.44
CA ILE A 113 -19.72 -4.99 -9.87
C ILE A 113 -19.17 -6.28 -9.24
N GLU A 114 -19.39 -6.50 -7.95
CA GLU A 114 -18.92 -7.72 -7.26
C GLU A 114 -19.59 -8.98 -7.81
N ALA A 115 -20.91 -8.96 -8.01
CA ALA A 115 -21.65 -10.07 -8.60
C ALA A 115 -21.18 -10.38 -10.02
N LEU A 116 -21.03 -9.37 -10.88
CA LEU A 116 -20.55 -9.54 -12.25
C LEU A 116 -19.10 -10.04 -12.29
N ARG A 117 -18.22 -9.52 -11.42
CA ARG A 117 -16.84 -10.02 -11.29
C ARG A 117 -16.81 -11.47 -10.86
N LYS A 118 -17.67 -11.88 -9.92
CA LYS A 118 -17.77 -13.28 -9.50
C LYS A 118 -18.16 -14.18 -10.67
N VAL A 119 -19.25 -13.86 -11.37
CA VAL A 119 -19.70 -14.64 -12.53
C VAL A 119 -18.62 -14.71 -13.61
N GLY A 120 -17.98 -13.58 -13.93
CA GLY A 120 -16.87 -13.54 -14.89
C GLY A 120 -15.66 -14.36 -14.44
N THR A 121 -15.32 -14.33 -13.15
CA THR A 121 -14.22 -15.13 -12.58
C THR A 121 -14.53 -16.62 -12.66
N ASP A 122 -15.74 -17.04 -12.31
CA ASP A 122 -16.15 -18.44 -12.35
C ASP A 122 -16.12 -18.99 -13.79
N TRP A 123 -16.57 -18.18 -14.77
CA TRP A 123 -16.44 -18.50 -16.19
C TRP A 123 -14.99 -18.63 -16.64
N LEU A 124 -14.13 -17.67 -16.27
CA LEU A 124 -12.72 -17.70 -16.64
C LEU A 124 -11.97 -18.88 -16.02
N LYS A 125 -12.31 -19.27 -14.78
CA LYS A 125 -11.78 -20.49 -14.15
C LYS A 125 -12.17 -21.75 -14.91
N LYS A 126 -13.41 -21.82 -15.41
CA LYS A 126 -13.83 -22.92 -16.28
C LYS A 126 -12.99 -22.98 -17.56
N LEU A 127 -12.82 -21.85 -18.25
CA LEU A 127 -11.99 -21.79 -19.46
C LEU A 127 -10.52 -22.13 -19.19
N ASP A 128 -10.00 -21.73 -18.03
CA ASP A 128 -8.63 -22.07 -17.64
C ASP A 128 -8.47 -23.57 -17.36
N ALA A 129 -9.41 -24.19 -16.66
CA ALA A 129 -9.42 -25.64 -16.46
C ALA A 129 -9.54 -26.42 -17.79
N GLU A 130 -10.35 -25.93 -18.73
CA GLU A 130 -10.45 -26.49 -20.07
C GLU A 130 -9.13 -26.37 -20.85
N ARG A 131 -8.47 -25.19 -20.76
CA ARG A 131 -7.15 -24.95 -21.33
C ARG A 131 -6.10 -25.87 -20.71
N GLU A 132 -6.07 -26.02 -19.38
CA GLU A 132 -5.10 -26.89 -18.69
C GLU A 132 -5.27 -28.35 -19.11
N ALA A 133 -6.51 -28.83 -19.20
CA ALA A 133 -6.78 -30.18 -19.68
C ALA A 133 -6.32 -30.38 -21.13
N GLU A 134 -6.52 -29.39 -22.00
CA GLU A 134 -6.02 -29.44 -23.37
C GLU A 134 -4.50 -29.31 -23.44
N ALA A 135 -3.89 -28.43 -22.65
CA ALA A 135 -2.44 -28.29 -22.55
C ALA A 135 -1.80 -29.60 -22.12
N GLN A 136 -2.39 -30.30 -21.15
CA GLN A 136 -1.92 -31.62 -20.73
C GLN A 136 -2.02 -32.65 -21.86
N ARG A 137 -3.17 -32.73 -22.55
CA ARG A 137 -3.33 -33.62 -23.71
C ARG A 137 -2.28 -33.34 -24.80
N GLN A 138 -2.05 -32.07 -25.13
CA GLN A 138 -1.07 -31.69 -26.15
C GLN A 138 0.37 -31.97 -25.70
N ARG A 139 0.69 -31.80 -24.42
CA ARG A 139 1.99 -32.20 -23.85
C ARG A 139 2.19 -33.71 -23.92
N ASP A 140 1.19 -34.51 -23.60
CA ASP A 140 1.29 -35.98 -23.67
C ASP A 140 1.50 -36.44 -25.13
N ILE A 141 0.78 -35.83 -26.09
CA ILE A 141 0.97 -36.08 -27.53
C ILE A 141 2.38 -35.68 -27.98
N ALA A 142 2.85 -34.49 -27.61
CA ALA A 142 4.19 -34.01 -27.96
C ALA A 142 5.28 -34.88 -27.34
N ALA A 143 5.15 -35.26 -26.06
CA ALA A 143 6.09 -36.13 -25.36
C ALA A 143 6.18 -37.52 -26.03
N LYS A 144 5.04 -38.08 -26.44
CA LYS A 144 5.02 -39.33 -27.20
C LYS A 144 5.72 -39.19 -28.55
N ALA A 145 5.43 -38.14 -29.32
CA ALA A 145 6.08 -37.91 -30.61
C ALA A 145 7.59 -37.68 -30.48
N ILE A 146 8.05 -37.00 -29.42
CA ILE A 146 9.47 -36.84 -29.11
C ILE A 146 10.12 -38.20 -28.80
N ALA A 147 9.48 -39.04 -27.99
CA ALA A 147 9.99 -40.36 -27.67
C ALA A 147 10.07 -41.27 -28.91
N ASP A 148 9.01 -41.28 -29.73
CA ASP A 148 8.93 -42.07 -30.96
C ASP A 148 10.00 -41.58 -31.98
N ALA A 149 10.20 -40.26 -32.12
CA ALA A 149 11.25 -39.69 -32.96
C ALA A 149 12.67 -40.04 -32.45
N GLN A 150 12.89 -40.02 -31.13
CA GLN A 150 14.17 -40.40 -30.54
C GLN A 150 14.49 -41.89 -30.74
N ALA A 151 13.48 -42.74 -30.69
CA ALA A 151 13.64 -44.16 -30.99
C ALA A 151 14.09 -44.38 -32.45
N LEU A 152 13.45 -43.70 -33.42
CA LEU A 152 13.83 -43.75 -34.83
C LEU A 152 15.25 -43.20 -35.09
N ILE A 153 15.66 -42.13 -34.38
CA ILE A 153 17.03 -41.63 -34.45
C ILE A 153 18.03 -42.69 -33.99
N ASN A 154 17.75 -43.34 -32.86
CA ASN A 154 18.62 -44.38 -32.31
C ASN A 154 18.70 -45.57 -33.27
N GLU A 155 17.56 -46.01 -33.81
CA GLU A 155 17.51 -47.10 -34.79
C GLU A 155 18.26 -46.76 -36.08
N ALA A 156 18.05 -45.58 -36.66
CA ALA A 156 18.76 -45.13 -37.87
C ALA A 156 20.27 -45.06 -37.65
N ARG A 157 20.71 -44.69 -36.43
CA ARG A 157 22.13 -44.68 -36.07
C ARG A 157 22.71 -46.09 -36.00
N ASP A 158 21.96 -47.04 -35.46
CA ASP A 158 22.42 -48.42 -35.24
C ASP A 158 22.41 -49.25 -36.54
N THR A 159 21.43 -49.05 -37.42
CA THR A 159 21.29 -49.82 -38.68
C THR A 159 22.02 -49.18 -39.87
N GLY A 160 22.18 -47.86 -39.88
CA GLY A 160 22.69 -47.12 -41.03
C GLY A 160 21.74 -47.07 -42.23
N ASP A 161 20.47 -47.46 -42.06
CA ASP A 161 19.47 -47.45 -43.14
C ASP A 161 19.02 -46.02 -43.47
N LEU A 162 19.09 -45.66 -44.75
CA LEU A 162 18.69 -44.36 -45.26
C LEU A 162 17.18 -44.15 -45.15
N ALA A 163 16.37 -45.21 -45.28
CA ALA A 163 14.92 -45.11 -45.15
C ALA A 163 14.50 -44.80 -43.70
N THR A 164 15.08 -45.48 -42.71
CA THR A 164 14.88 -45.17 -41.28
C THR A 164 15.35 -43.75 -40.94
N ARG A 165 16.44 -43.29 -41.56
CA ARG A 165 16.92 -41.92 -41.37
C ARG A 165 15.95 -40.87 -41.91
N GLU A 166 15.35 -41.09 -43.09
CA GLU A 166 14.32 -40.20 -43.63
C GLU A 166 13.07 -40.17 -42.73
N GLN A 167 12.63 -41.32 -42.22
CA GLN A 167 11.53 -41.41 -41.25
C GLN A 167 11.83 -40.66 -39.95
N ALA A 168 13.06 -40.78 -39.43
CA ALA A 168 13.49 -40.04 -38.25
C ALA A 168 13.45 -38.52 -38.46
N GLU A 169 13.91 -38.02 -39.62
CA GLU A 169 13.85 -36.58 -39.95
C GLU A 169 12.41 -36.06 -40.01
N VAL A 170 11.49 -36.81 -40.64
CA VAL A 170 10.06 -36.48 -40.65
C VAL A 170 9.48 -36.45 -39.23
N ALA A 171 9.77 -37.46 -38.42
CA ALA A 171 9.28 -37.57 -37.05
C ALA A 171 9.79 -36.43 -36.14
N ILE A 172 11.04 -35.97 -36.33
CA ILE A 172 11.58 -34.81 -35.59
C ILE A 172 10.82 -33.53 -35.94
N VAL A 173 10.54 -33.31 -37.22
CA VAL A 173 9.81 -32.11 -37.68
C VAL A 173 8.40 -32.11 -37.10
N GLU A 174 7.73 -33.26 -37.11
CA GLU A 174 6.39 -33.44 -36.53
C GLU A 174 6.41 -33.23 -35.01
N ALA A 175 7.34 -33.87 -34.29
CA ALA A 175 7.50 -33.71 -32.84
C ALA A 175 7.72 -32.24 -32.45
N LYS A 176 8.58 -31.52 -33.19
CA LYS A 176 8.80 -30.07 -32.98
C LYS A 176 7.56 -29.23 -33.29
N ALA A 177 6.70 -29.64 -34.22
CA ALA A 177 5.45 -28.94 -34.49
C ALA A 177 4.44 -29.15 -33.35
N LEU A 178 4.34 -30.38 -32.84
CA LEU A 178 3.48 -30.75 -31.72
C LEU A 178 3.91 -30.06 -30.41
N ASP A 179 5.21 -30.04 -30.12
CA ASP A 179 5.77 -29.36 -28.94
C ASP A 179 5.51 -27.84 -28.94
N ARG A 180 5.69 -27.20 -30.11
CA ARG A 180 5.33 -25.78 -30.29
C ARG A 180 3.83 -25.54 -30.10
N ASN A 181 2.98 -26.46 -30.56
CA ASN A 181 1.55 -26.36 -30.35
C ASN A 181 1.19 -26.50 -28.86
N ALA A 182 1.77 -27.49 -28.17
CA ALA A 182 1.58 -27.70 -26.73
C ALA A 182 1.97 -26.44 -25.94
N THR A 183 3.14 -25.87 -26.22
CA THR A 183 3.61 -24.63 -25.60
C THR A 183 2.68 -23.45 -25.87
N ARG A 184 2.11 -23.34 -27.09
CA ARG A 184 1.16 -22.29 -27.45
C ARG A 184 -0.15 -22.41 -26.68
N VAL A 185 -0.69 -23.62 -26.56
CA VAL A 185 -1.92 -23.89 -25.79
C VAL A 185 -1.70 -23.61 -24.31
N GLU A 186 -0.56 -24.05 -23.76
CA GLU A 186 -0.17 -23.79 -22.39
C GLU A 186 -0.13 -22.28 -22.08
N ASN A 187 0.50 -21.49 -22.95
CA ASN A 187 0.65 -20.06 -22.72
C ASN A 187 -0.59 -19.22 -23.10
N ALA A 188 -1.61 -19.83 -23.69
CA ALA A 188 -2.84 -19.14 -24.04
C ALA A 188 -3.52 -18.63 -22.76
N ARG A 189 -3.88 -17.35 -22.71
CA ARG A 189 -4.57 -16.77 -21.55
C ARG A 189 -6.07 -16.69 -21.80
N PRO A 190 -6.92 -17.35 -20.98
CA PRO A 190 -8.36 -17.17 -21.07
C PRO A 190 -8.74 -15.71 -20.79
N GLN A 191 -9.58 -15.16 -21.67
CA GLN A 191 -10.03 -13.77 -21.57
C GLN A 191 -11.49 -13.63 -21.97
N ALA A 192 -12.24 -12.80 -21.25
CA ALA A 192 -13.57 -12.35 -21.66
C ALA A 192 -13.44 -10.95 -22.27
N ARG A 193 -13.82 -10.82 -23.54
CA ARG A 193 -13.77 -9.57 -24.31
C ARG A 193 -15.15 -8.91 -24.36
N GLY A 194 -15.15 -7.58 -24.43
CA GLY A 194 -16.35 -6.76 -24.47
C GLY A 194 -15.98 -5.29 -24.66
N TYR A 195 -16.75 -4.37 -24.08
CA TYR A 195 -16.40 -2.96 -24.08
C TYR A 195 -15.19 -2.69 -23.16
N GLY A 196 -14.17 -2.00 -23.68
CA GLY A 196 -12.97 -1.65 -22.94
C GLY A 196 -11.96 -2.79 -22.77
N ARG A 197 -11.29 -2.84 -21.61
CA ARG A 197 -10.25 -3.85 -21.33
C ARG A 197 -10.87 -5.21 -21.06
N ALA A 198 -10.28 -6.25 -21.64
CA ALA A 198 -10.70 -7.64 -21.40
C ALA A 198 -10.52 -8.04 -19.93
N MET A 199 -11.46 -8.84 -19.43
CA MET A 199 -11.34 -9.48 -18.11
C MET A 199 -10.45 -10.72 -18.24
N SER A 200 -9.49 -10.85 -17.34
CA SER A 200 -8.55 -11.98 -17.24
C SER A 200 -8.34 -12.36 -15.78
N LEU A 201 -7.96 -13.61 -15.55
CA LEU A 201 -7.47 -14.05 -14.23
C LEU A 201 -6.14 -13.36 -13.94
N ARG A 202 -5.92 -13.04 -12.67
CA ARG A 202 -4.65 -12.49 -12.17
C ARG A 202 -4.13 -13.38 -11.07
N ASP A 203 -2.83 -13.59 -11.08
CA ASP A 203 -2.16 -14.33 -10.02
C ASP A 203 -2.12 -13.46 -8.76
N ASN A 204 -2.54 -14.04 -7.65
CA ASN A 204 -2.38 -13.44 -6.33
C ASN A 204 -1.78 -14.50 -5.42
N TRP A 205 -0.50 -14.32 -5.11
CA TRP A 205 0.25 -15.22 -4.25
C TRP A 205 0.02 -14.81 -2.81
N VAL A 206 -0.77 -15.61 -2.09
CA VAL A 206 -1.12 -15.36 -0.68
C VAL A 206 -0.43 -16.38 0.20
N ILE A 207 0.24 -15.92 1.25
CA ILE A 207 0.76 -16.77 2.31
C ILE A 207 -0.40 -17.17 3.20
N THR A 208 -0.78 -18.46 3.20
CA THR A 208 -1.93 -18.98 3.95
C THR A 208 -1.55 -19.64 5.27
N GLY A 209 -0.27 -19.92 5.49
CA GLY A 209 0.22 -20.53 6.71
C GLY A 209 1.67 -20.99 6.61
N PHE A 210 2.08 -21.75 7.62
CA PHE A 210 3.41 -22.34 7.72
C PHE A 210 3.35 -23.82 7.39
N VAL A 211 4.36 -24.30 6.67
CA VAL A 211 4.52 -25.72 6.39
C VAL A 211 5.80 -26.19 7.09
N PRO A 212 5.75 -27.30 7.86
CA PRO A 212 6.93 -27.89 8.45
C PRO A 212 7.96 -28.27 7.38
N VAL A 213 9.24 -28.03 7.66
CA VAL A 213 10.34 -28.34 6.73
C VAL A 213 11.16 -29.50 7.28
N PRO A 214 11.40 -30.57 6.51
CA PRO A 214 12.26 -31.66 6.95
C PRO A 214 13.69 -31.17 7.17
N VAL A 215 14.33 -31.71 8.20
CA VAL A 215 15.75 -31.47 8.48
C VAL A 215 16.55 -32.24 7.44
N MET A 216 17.36 -31.51 6.68
CA MET A 216 18.27 -32.07 5.69
C MET A 216 19.67 -32.21 6.27
N ASP A 217 20.38 -33.28 5.90
CA ASP A 217 21.82 -33.39 6.13
C ASP A 217 22.62 -32.51 5.14
N ALA A 218 23.96 -32.56 5.27
CA ALA A 218 24.87 -31.85 4.39
C ALA A 218 24.79 -32.29 2.91
N ASN A 219 24.21 -33.46 2.63
CA ASN A 219 24.03 -34.02 1.28
C ASN A 219 22.61 -33.79 0.72
N GLY A 220 21.74 -33.11 1.47
CA GLY A 220 20.36 -32.85 1.09
C GLY A 220 19.40 -34.03 1.31
N GLN A 221 19.79 -35.05 2.09
CA GLN A 221 18.93 -36.17 2.46
C GLN A 221 18.20 -35.88 3.79
N GLU A 222 16.95 -36.31 3.89
CA GLU A 222 16.13 -36.13 5.09
C GLU A 222 16.67 -36.98 6.26
N THR A 223 16.94 -36.34 7.40
CA THR A 223 17.47 -37.03 8.60
C THR A 223 16.38 -37.41 9.61
N GLY A 224 15.11 -37.42 9.20
CA GLY A 224 13.97 -37.82 10.04
C GLY A 224 13.53 -36.80 11.11
N GLY A 225 14.03 -35.57 11.07
CA GLY A 225 13.58 -34.45 11.91
C GLY A 225 12.75 -33.43 11.13
N VAL A 226 11.96 -32.62 11.82
CA VAL A 226 11.14 -31.56 11.20
C VAL A 226 11.35 -30.25 11.96
N VAL A 227 11.47 -29.15 11.23
CA VAL A 227 11.48 -27.78 11.76
C VAL A 227 10.11 -27.16 11.52
N GLU A 228 9.53 -26.57 12.56
CA GLU A 228 8.30 -25.77 12.43
C GLU A 228 8.47 -24.65 11.39
N GLY A 229 7.44 -24.41 10.58
CA GLY A 229 7.57 -23.52 9.44
C GLY A 229 7.83 -22.05 9.82
N GLU A 230 7.35 -21.60 10.98
CA GLU A 230 7.66 -20.30 11.58
C GLU A 230 9.16 -20.18 11.85
N THR A 231 9.73 -21.21 12.46
CA THR A 231 11.15 -21.25 12.79
C THR A 231 12.01 -21.29 11.52
N ALA A 232 11.60 -22.07 10.52
CA ALA A 232 12.26 -22.10 9.22
C ALA A 232 12.21 -20.73 8.52
N LEU A 233 11.06 -20.05 8.57
CA LEU A 233 10.89 -18.70 8.01
C LEU A 233 11.80 -17.68 8.69
N LEU A 234 11.84 -17.68 10.02
CA LEU A 234 12.71 -16.79 10.79
C LEU A 234 14.19 -17.04 10.47
N ARG A 235 14.61 -18.31 10.35
CA ARG A 235 15.98 -18.66 9.92
C ARG A 235 16.28 -18.16 8.52
N HIS A 236 15.35 -18.29 7.58
CA HIS A 236 15.49 -17.76 6.23
C HIS A 236 15.66 -16.24 6.24
N TYR A 237 14.81 -15.49 6.93
CA TYR A 237 14.97 -14.03 6.99
C TYR A 237 16.16 -13.58 7.83
N TRP A 238 16.63 -14.39 8.78
CA TRP A 238 17.88 -14.10 9.47
C TRP A 238 19.08 -14.10 8.52
N THR A 239 19.08 -14.95 7.48
CA THR A 239 20.14 -14.96 6.47
C THR A 239 19.90 -13.93 5.36
N VAL A 240 18.65 -13.76 4.92
CA VAL A 240 18.31 -12.91 3.77
C VAL A 240 18.11 -11.43 4.15
N ASN A 241 17.52 -11.14 5.31
CA ASN A 241 17.20 -9.77 5.73
C ASN A 241 17.18 -9.60 7.26
N LYS A 242 18.35 -9.81 7.88
CA LYS A 242 18.53 -9.63 9.32
C LYS A 242 18.08 -8.25 9.84
N PRO A 243 18.39 -7.10 9.18
CA PRO A 243 18.04 -5.79 9.72
C PRO A 243 16.53 -5.58 9.93
N ALA A 244 15.70 -6.01 8.97
CA ALA A 244 14.25 -5.87 9.08
C ALA A 244 13.68 -6.74 10.22
N LEU A 245 14.20 -7.97 10.36
CA LEU A 245 13.79 -8.87 11.43
C LEU A 245 14.17 -8.34 12.82
N VAL A 246 15.37 -7.78 12.95
CA VAL A 246 15.82 -7.12 14.20
C VAL A 246 14.97 -5.88 14.51
N ALA A 247 14.62 -5.07 13.50
CA ALA A 247 13.75 -3.91 13.69
C ALA A 247 12.36 -4.29 14.22
N ALA A 248 11.76 -5.36 13.68
CA ALA A 248 10.49 -5.89 14.19
C ALA A 248 10.61 -6.37 15.66
N ALA A 249 11.70 -7.07 15.99
CA ALA A 249 11.96 -7.49 17.37
C ALA A 249 12.17 -6.31 18.34
N LEU A 250 12.80 -5.23 17.89
CA LEU A 250 12.95 -4.01 18.69
C LEU A 250 11.62 -3.32 18.98
N GLU A 251 10.65 -3.39 18.06
CA GLU A 251 9.31 -2.83 18.30
C GLU A 251 8.56 -3.62 19.39
N LEU A 252 8.68 -4.96 19.38
CA LEU A 252 8.16 -5.79 20.46
C LEU A 252 8.83 -5.46 21.80
N ALA A 253 10.15 -5.23 21.80
CA ALA A 253 10.88 -4.80 22.99
C ALA A 253 10.38 -3.45 23.55
N ARG A 254 10.00 -2.50 22.69
CA ARG A 254 9.42 -1.21 23.12
C ARG A 254 8.03 -1.39 23.74
N GLN A 255 7.18 -2.25 23.17
CA GLN A 255 5.87 -2.58 23.75
C GLN A 255 6.03 -3.21 25.14
N ASP A 256 7.00 -4.10 25.29
CA ASP A 256 7.38 -4.71 26.57
C ASP A 256 7.79 -3.65 27.62
N VAL A 257 8.55 -2.63 27.21
CA VAL A 257 8.90 -1.49 28.06
C VAL A 257 7.64 -0.70 28.46
N LEU A 258 6.71 -0.45 27.54
CA LEU A 258 5.46 0.23 27.88
C LEU A 258 4.61 -0.57 28.89
N GLN A 259 4.64 -1.90 28.81
CA GLN A 259 3.97 -2.80 29.77
C GLN A 259 4.68 -2.89 31.13
N GLY A 260 5.78 -2.17 31.33
CA GLY A 260 6.49 -2.10 32.61
C GLY A 260 7.70 -3.02 32.73
N LYS A 261 8.07 -3.78 31.68
CA LYS A 261 9.34 -4.52 31.70
C LYS A 261 10.51 -3.52 31.68
N ARG A 262 11.52 -3.76 32.51
CA ARG A 262 12.70 -2.89 32.66
C ARG A 262 14.01 -3.61 32.35
N THR A 263 13.95 -4.90 32.09
CA THR A 263 15.08 -5.74 31.70
C THR A 263 14.67 -6.62 30.52
N LEU A 264 15.47 -6.63 29.45
CA LEU A 264 15.29 -7.48 28.27
C LEU A 264 16.67 -7.98 27.81
N PRO A 265 16.80 -9.25 27.39
CA PRO A 265 18.08 -9.77 26.89
C PRO A 265 18.62 -8.96 25.72
N GLY A 266 19.87 -8.49 25.83
CA GLY A 266 20.56 -7.76 24.74
C GLY A 266 20.06 -6.33 24.46
N VAL A 267 19.18 -5.77 25.30
CA VAL A 267 18.62 -4.42 25.13
C VAL A 267 18.86 -3.58 26.39
N VAL A 268 19.31 -2.34 26.21
CA VAL A 268 19.49 -1.36 27.30
C VAL A 268 18.25 -0.48 27.42
N ILE A 269 17.69 -0.37 28.63
CA ILE A 269 16.48 0.43 28.93
C ILE A 269 16.86 1.51 29.94
N ILE A 270 16.53 2.77 29.65
CA ILE A 270 16.83 3.95 30.49
C ILE A 270 15.51 4.62 30.89
N ASN A 271 15.40 5.05 32.16
CA ASN A 271 14.25 5.82 32.65
C ASN A 271 14.56 7.32 32.52
N ASP A 272 13.90 7.97 31.56
CA ASP A 272 13.99 9.41 31.31
C ASP A 272 12.73 10.10 31.86
N ARG A 273 12.85 10.79 33.02
CA ARG A 273 11.72 11.46 33.68
C ARG A 273 11.52 12.85 33.09
N LYS A 274 10.33 13.12 32.53
CA LYS A 274 9.94 14.40 31.92
C LYS A 274 8.76 15.02 32.69
N ALA A 275 8.65 16.35 32.65
CA ALA A 275 7.48 17.08 33.18
C ALA A 275 6.20 16.63 32.45
N ALA A 276 5.06 16.60 33.16
CA ALA A 276 3.77 16.10 32.69
C ALA A 276 2.94 17.18 31.97
#